data_AF-A0A951MTB4-F1
#
_entry.id   AF-A0A951MTB4-F1
#
_cell.length_a   1.000
_cell.length_b   1.000
_cell.length_c   1.000
_cell.angle_alpha   90.00
_cell.angle_beta   90.00
_cell.angle_gamma   90.00
#
_symmetry.space_group_name_H-M   'P 1'
#
loop_
_entity.id
_entity.type
_entity.pdbx_description
1 polymer ?
#
loop_
_entity_poly.entity_id
_entity_poly.type
_entity_poly.pdbx_seq_one_letter_code
_entity_poly.pdbx_strand_id
1 'polypeptide(L)'
;MKSRRLSTTLFLAGVLMALGSMVAWACTNLATLNLSSSQSAAGEGIDVTGSSFATAARGGQGVEFHWDAVDGPVLATATPDATGAIATSITIPGDAQPGYHVLIATQNVVSEEGEVSAAYGTPARASVLIGNVNAADAAQQPSAADAAPATVSAETASTGLIAATALLALLGIGLFGAGLGLFVREVRRRGAVPAPAERENPQA
;
A
#
# COMPACT_ATOMS: atom_id res chain seq x y z
N MET A 1 -3.12 48.39 -18.29
CA MET A 1 -2.28 47.67 -17.28
C MET A 1 -3.06 46.75 -16.32
N LYS A 2 -4.40 46.66 -16.39
CA LYS A 2 -5.23 45.89 -15.43
C LYS A 2 -5.43 44.41 -15.80
N SER A 3 -5.28 44.03 -17.07
CA SER A 3 -5.47 42.65 -17.57
C SER A 3 -4.31 41.69 -17.27
N ARG A 4 -3.09 42.20 -17.16
CA ARG A 4 -1.89 41.38 -16.88
C ARG A 4 -1.80 40.84 -15.46
N ARG A 5 -2.51 41.44 -14.49
CA ARG A 5 -2.53 40.97 -13.10
C ARG A 5 -3.58 39.88 -12.87
N LEU A 6 -4.62 39.84 -13.70
CA LEU A 6 -5.73 38.89 -13.59
C LEU A 6 -5.38 37.49 -14.14
N SER A 7 -4.59 37.42 -15.22
CA SER A 7 -4.16 36.13 -15.79
C SER A 7 -3.16 35.38 -14.91
N THR A 8 -2.28 36.09 -14.19
CA THR A 8 -1.27 35.46 -13.32
C THR A 8 -1.88 34.84 -12.08
N THR A 9 -2.94 35.44 -11.51
CA THR A 9 -3.67 34.88 -10.38
C THR A 9 -4.50 33.66 -10.76
N LEU A 10 -5.07 33.64 -11.97
CA LEU A 10 -5.85 32.48 -12.46
C LEU A 10 -4.95 31.27 -12.76
N PHE A 11 -3.76 31.49 -13.31
CA PHE A 11 -2.79 30.42 -13.57
C PHE A 11 -2.22 29.82 -12.28
N LEU A 12 -1.96 30.65 -11.26
CA LEU A 12 -1.44 30.18 -9.97
C LEU A 12 -2.49 29.37 -9.19
N ALA A 13 -3.76 29.77 -9.27
CA ALA A 13 -4.88 29.01 -8.70
C ALA A 13 -5.08 27.65 -9.41
N GLY A 14 -4.93 27.59 -10.74
CA GLY A 14 -5.03 26.35 -11.50
C GLY A 14 -3.94 25.33 -11.17
N VAL A 15 -2.70 25.79 -10.95
CA VAL A 15 -1.57 24.90 -10.58
C VAL A 15 -1.73 24.36 -9.16
N LEU A 16 -2.20 25.18 -8.21
CA LEU A 16 -2.49 24.74 -6.83
C LEU A 16 -3.66 23.75 -6.77
N MET A 17 -4.64 23.88 -7.67
CA MET A 17 -5.81 22.99 -7.73
C MET A 17 -5.48 21.65 -8.40
N ALA A 18 -4.50 21.59 -9.31
CA ALA A 18 -4.09 20.36 -9.99
C ALA A 18 -3.15 19.45 -9.16
N LEU A 19 -2.48 19.99 -8.14
CA LEU A 19 -1.58 19.24 -7.25
C LEU A 19 -2.30 18.57 -6.06
N GLY A 20 -3.58 18.86 -5.83
CA GLY A 20 -4.36 18.34 -4.68
C GLY A 20 -5.05 16.99 -4.93
N SER A 21 -5.12 16.51 -6.16
CA SER A 21 -5.98 15.38 -6.55
C SER A 21 -5.28 14.02 -6.68
N MET A 22 -4.00 13.88 -6.28
CA MET A 22 -3.21 12.66 -6.53
C MET A 22 -3.00 11.71 -5.33
N VAL A 23 -3.61 11.96 -4.15
CA VAL A 23 -3.23 11.24 -2.90
C VAL A 23 -4.27 10.22 -2.40
N ALA A 24 -5.47 10.11 -2.98
CA ALA A 24 -6.55 9.34 -2.36
C ALA A 24 -6.64 7.84 -2.72
N TRP A 25 -5.87 7.34 -3.70
CA TRP A 25 -6.05 5.97 -4.23
C TRP A 25 -5.06 4.92 -3.69
N ALA A 26 -4.19 5.28 -2.75
CA ALA A 26 -3.21 4.36 -2.18
C ALA A 26 -3.65 3.69 -0.86
N CYS A 27 -4.70 4.19 -0.19
CA CYS A 27 -5.15 3.69 1.11
C CYS A 27 -6.41 2.82 1.01
N THR A 28 -6.49 1.96 -0.01
CA THR A 28 -7.54 0.95 -0.08
C THR A 28 -7.40 0.01 1.12
N ASN A 29 -8.48 -0.15 1.90
CA ASN A 29 -8.54 -1.04 3.05
C ASN A 29 -8.44 -2.49 2.54
N LEU A 30 -7.20 -2.98 2.38
CA LEU A 30 -6.91 -4.33 1.91
C LEU A 30 -7.03 -5.29 3.09
N ALA A 31 -7.81 -6.36 2.92
CA ALA A 31 -7.95 -7.37 3.94
C ALA A 31 -6.60 -8.09 4.17
N THR A 32 -6.27 -8.32 5.44
CA THR A 32 -5.02 -8.99 5.82
C THR A 32 -5.30 -10.23 6.65
N LEU A 33 -4.41 -11.22 6.51
CA LEU A 33 -4.41 -12.44 7.31
C LEU A 33 -3.08 -12.56 8.03
N ASN A 34 -3.13 -13.10 9.24
CA ASN A 34 -1.97 -13.46 10.03
C ASN A 34 -2.20 -14.84 10.64
N LEU A 35 -1.26 -15.75 10.39
CA LEU A 35 -1.29 -17.13 10.85
C LEU A 35 -0.46 -17.24 12.14
N SER A 36 -0.89 -18.07 13.09
CA SER A 36 -0.08 -18.37 14.27
C SER A 36 1.25 -19.05 13.92
N SER A 37 1.26 -19.79 12.81
CA SER A 37 2.46 -20.37 12.21
C SER A 37 2.36 -20.36 10.68
N SER A 38 3.46 -20.02 10.00
CA SER A 38 3.59 -20.16 8.54
C SER A 38 3.98 -21.58 8.11
N GLN A 39 4.12 -22.51 9.06
CA GLN A 39 4.50 -23.90 8.86
C GLN A 39 3.58 -24.83 9.66
N SER A 40 3.13 -25.92 9.06
CA SER A 40 2.25 -26.89 9.72
C SER A 40 2.33 -28.26 9.05
N ALA A 41 1.81 -29.29 9.71
CA ALA A 41 1.59 -30.60 9.12
C ALA A 41 0.18 -30.73 8.52
N ALA A 42 0.01 -31.68 7.60
CA ALA A 42 -1.31 -32.06 7.11
C ALA A 42 -2.19 -32.55 8.28
N GLY A 43 -3.44 -32.11 8.35
CA GLY A 43 -4.38 -32.45 9.43
C GLY A 43 -4.22 -31.64 10.72
N GLU A 44 -3.23 -30.74 10.81
CA GLU A 44 -3.04 -29.89 11.98
C GLU A 44 -3.89 -28.61 11.90
N GLY A 45 -4.23 -28.05 13.06
CA GLY A 45 -4.93 -26.78 13.18
C GLY A 45 -3.97 -25.60 13.23
N ILE A 46 -4.25 -24.55 12.47
CA ILE A 46 -3.55 -23.26 12.53
C ILE A 46 -4.56 -22.18 12.92
N ASP A 47 -4.20 -21.34 13.88
CA ASP A 47 -5.00 -20.19 14.23
C ASP A 47 -4.76 -19.05 13.24
N VAL A 48 -5.84 -18.45 12.78
CA VAL A 48 -5.84 -17.41 11.76
C VAL A 48 -6.56 -16.20 12.32
N THR A 49 -5.85 -15.08 12.30
CA THR A 49 -6.40 -13.77 12.59
C THR A 49 -6.41 -12.94 11.31
N GLY A 50 -7.28 -11.95 11.26
CA GLY A 50 -7.33 -11.06 10.11
C GLY A 50 -8.00 -9.74 10.43
N SER A 51 -7.84 -8.78 9.53
CA SER A 51 -8.40 -7.45 9.69
C SER A 51 -8.86 -6.88 8.35
N SER A 52 -9.61 -5.77 8.41
CA SER A 52 -10.08 -5.05 7.22
C SER A 52 -11.08 -5.84 6.37
N PHE A 53 -11.88 -6.71 7.01
CA PHE A 53 -13.03 -7.36 6.38
C PHE A 53 -14.29 -6.50 6.52
N ALA A 54 -15.23 -6.66 5.60
CA ALA A 54 -16.51 -5.98 5.68
C ALA A 54 -17.30 -6.47 6.91
N THR A 55 -17.85 -5.54 7.67
CA THR A 55 -18.65 -5.85 8.86
C THR A 55 -20.12 -6.06 8.48
N ALA A 56 -20.89 -6.68 9.36
CA ALA A 56 -22.33 -6.86 9.16
C ALA A 56 -23.07 -5.52 8.93
N ALA A 57 -22.61 -4.43 9.57
CA ALA A 57 -23.15 -3.09 9.36
C ALA A 57 -22.94 -2.53 7.94
N ARG A 58 -22.02 -3.11 7.16
CA ARG A 58 -21.75 -2.79 5.76
C ARG A 58 -22.25 -3.87 4.80
N GLY A 59 -23.15 -4.75 5.27
CA GLY A 59 -23.66 -5.87 4.48
C GLY A 59 -22.65 -7.01 4.30
N GLY A 60 -21.54 -7.03 5.05
CA GLY A 60 -20.54 -8.10 4.99
C GLY A 60 -21.11 -9.44 5.46
N GLN A 61 -20.89 -10.48 4.65
CA GLN A 61 -21.21 -11.86 4.99
C GLN A 61 -20.05 -12.55 5.73
N GLY A 62 -20.18 -13.85 6.00
CA GLY A 62 -19.07 -14.65 6.51
C GLY A 62 -17.87 -14.61 5.57
N VAL A 63 -16.67 -14.60 6.17
CA VAL A 63 -15.40 -14.76 5.46
C VAL A 63 -15.15 -16.25 5.28
N GLU A 64 -15.03 -16.70 4.05
CA GLU A 64 -14.75 -18.09 3.70
C GLU A 64 -13.25 -18.28 3.48
N PHE A 65 -12.69 -19.32 4.09
CA PHE A 65 -11.29 -19.68 3.93
C PHE A 65 -11.16 -20.86 2.99
N HIS A 66 -10.60 -20.61 1.82
CA HIS A 66 -10.37 -21.60 0.78
C HIS A 66 -8.93 -22.08 0.77
N TRP A 67 -8.75 -23.34 0.38
CA TRP A 67 -7.45 -23.95 0.18
C TRP A 67 -6.97 -23.83 -1.27
N ASP A 68 -5.76 -23.31 -1.47
CA ASP A 68 -4.99 -23.17 -2.73
C ASP A 68 -5.60 -22.33 -3.87
N ALA A 69 -6.92 -22.26 -3.99
CA ALA A 69 -7.64 -21.52 -5.03
C ALA A 69 -8.79 -20.68 -4.45
N VAL A 70 -9.15 -19.59 -5.12
CA VAL A 70 -10.26 -18.71 -4.72
C VAL A 70 -11.59 -19.48 -4.68
N ASP A 71 -11.79 -20.38 -5.64
CA ASP A 71 -12.94 -21.30 -5.70
C ASP A 71 -12.57 -22.70 -5.15
N GLY A 72 -11.50 -22.77 -4.34
CA GLY A 72 -11.02 -24.01 -3.72
C GLY A 72 -11.95 -24.51 -2.61
N PRO A 73 -11.65 -25.68 -2.02
CA PRO A 73 -12.46 -26.21 -0.93
C PRO A 73 -12.40 -25.27 0.29
N VAL A 74 -13.57 -25.01 0.87
CA VAL A 74 -13.71 -24.19 2.07
C VAL A 74 -13.33 -25.01 3.29
N LEU A 75 -12.35 -24.53 4.04
CA LEU A 75 -11.87 -25.16 5.28
C LEU A 75 -12.58 -24.64 6.52
N ALA A 76 -12.95 -23.35 6.51
CA ALA A 76 -13.63 -22.70 7.62
C ALA A 76 -14.38 -21.45 7.14
N THR A 77 -15.29 -20.97 7.98
CA THR A 77 -15.95 -19.67 7.83
C THR A 77 -15.79 -18.88 9.14
N ALA A 78 -15.51 -17.59 9.06
CA ALA A 78 -15.46 -16.69 10.21
C ALA A 78 -16.37 -15.48 10.01
N THR A 79 -16.98 -15.00 11.09
CA THR A 79 -17.77 -13.77 11.07
C THR A 79 -16.92 -12.61 11.56
N PRO A 80 -16.72 -11.53 10.77
CA PRO A 80 -16.02 -10.35 11.24
C PRO A 80 -16.76 -9.66 12.38
N ASP A 81 -15.99 -9.13 13.33
CA ASP A 81 -16.52 -8.31 14.40
C ASP A 81 -16.90 -6.89 13.93
N ALA A 82 -17.31 -6.02 14.86
CA ALA A 82 -17.68 -4.65 14.56
C ALA A 82 -16.54 -3.78 13.99
N THR A 83 -15.29 -4.23 14.13
CA THR A 83 -14.08 -3.56 13.60
C THR A 83 -13.60 -4.16 12.27
N GLY A 84 -14.22 -5.27 11.82
CA GLY A 84 -13.79 -6.01 10.64
C GLY A 84 -12.61 -6.94 10.91
N ALA A 85 -12.37 -7.28 12.18
CA ALA A 85 -11.38 -8.27 12.57
C ALA A 85 -12.01 -9.67 12.65
N ILE A 86 -11.20 -10.69 12.40
CA ILE A 86 -11.57 -12.10 12.53
C ILE A 86 -10.53 -12.85 13.34
N ALA A 87 -10.98 -13.89 14.04
CA ALA A 87 -10.12 -14.90 14.66
C ALA A 87 -10.83 -16.25 14.54
N THR A 88 -10.16 -17.24 13.93
CA THR A 88 -10.68 -18.60 13.79
C THR A 88 -9.53 -19.60 13.74
N SER A 89 -9.83 -20.89 13.90
CA SER A 89 -8.86 -21.98 13.72
C SER A 89 -9.23 -22.77 12.48
N ILE A 90 -8.23 -23.13 11.68
CA ILE A 90 -8.40 -23.82 10.40
C ILE A 90 -7.59 -25.10 10.41
N THR A 91 -8.23 -26.22 10.09
CA THR A 91 -7.55 -27.51 9.93
C THR A 91 -7.05 -27.65 8.51
N ILE A 92 -5.74 -27.90 8.36
CA ILE A 92 -5.13 -28.22 7.08
C ILE A 92 -5.66 -29.57 6.58
N PRO A 93 -6.01 -29.73 5.29
CA PRO A 93 -6.41 -31.02 4.75
C PRO A 93 -5.40 -32.13 5.07
N GLY A 94 -5.90 -33.30 5.49
CA GLY A 94 -5.04 -34.43 5.88
C GLY A 94 -4.26 -35.05 4.72
N ASP A 95 -4.68 -34.78 3.48
CA ASP A 95 -4.06 -35.21 2.23
C ASP A 95 -3.24 -34.10 1.55
N ALA A 96 -3.04 -32.96 2.23
CA ALA A 96 -2.19 -31.87 1.75
C ALA A 96 -0.77 -32.39 1.47
N GLN A 97 -0.28 -32.12 0.26
CA GLN A 97 1.06 -32.54 -0.14
C GLN A 97 2.12 -31.69 0.55
N PRO A 98 3.34 -32.20 0.76
CA PRO A 98 4.43 -31.36 1.23
C PRO A 98 4.75 -30.25 0.23
N GLY A 99 4.93 -29.02 0.70
CA GLY A 99 5.21 -27.86 -0.15
C GLY A 99 4.52 -26.58 0.28
N TYR A 100 4.64 -25.54 -0.55
CA TYR A 100 3.97 -24.27 -0.32
C TYR A 100 2.52 -24.32 -0.78
N HIS A 101 1.62 -23.98 0.13
CA HIS A 101 0.19 -23.85 -0.09
C HIS A 101 -0.27 -22.42 0.22
N VAL A 102 -1.45 -22.07 -0.27
CA VAL A 102 -2.03 -20.74 -0.04
C VAL A 102 -3.39 -20.87 0.61
N LEU A 103 -3.55 -20.24 1.77
CA LEU A 103 -4.84 -19.99 2.37
C LEU A 103 -5.41 -18.68 1.82
N ILE A 104 -6.64 -18.75 1.32
CA ILE A 104 -7.30 -17.61 0.65
C ILE A 104 -8.58 -17.29 1.41
N ALA A 105 -8.69 -16.08 1.96
CA ALA A 105 -9.92 -15.60 2.57
C ALA A 105 -10.70 -14.73 1.57
N THR A 106 -11.92 -15.16 1.25
CA THR A 106 -12.86 -14.43 0.40
C THR A 106 -14.02 -13.95 1.26
N GLN A 107 -14.70 -12.89 0.81
CA GLN A 107 -15.91 -12.42 1.47
C GLN A 107 -16.82 -11.77 0.43
N ASN A 108 -18.13 -11.95 0.60
CA ASN A 108 -19.13 -11.23 -0.16
C ASN A 108 -19.81 -10.16 0.70
N VAL A 109 -20.30 -9.12 0.04
CA VAL A 109 -21.15 -8.08 0.62
C VAL A 109 -22.48 -8.04 -0.12
N VAL A 110 -23.55 -7.77 0.62
CA VAL A 110 -24.88 -7.52 0.07
C VAL A 110 -25.14 -6.02 0.10
N SER A 111 -25.45 -5.41 -1.04
CA SER A 111 -25.82 -4.00 -1.13
C SER A 111 -27.20 -3.73 -0.50
N GLU A 112 -27.57 -2.47 -0.31
CA GLU A 112 -28.90 -2.09 0.19
C GLU A 112 -30.01 -2.51 -0.77
N GLU A 113 -29.70 -2.60 -2.07
CA GLU A 113 -30.59 -3.09 -3.13
C GLU A 113 -30.64 -4.64 -3.22
N GLY A 114 -29.87 -5.34 -2.39
CA GLY A 114 -29.82 -6.80 -2.36
C GLY A 114 -28.85 -7.45 -3.36
N GLU A 115 -27.98 -6.68 -4.01
CA GLU A 115 -26.97 -7.22 -4.93
C GLU A 115 -25.81 -7.84 -4.16
N VAL A 116 -25.41 -9.05 -4.53
CA VAL A 116 -24.25 -9.74 -3.93
C VAL A 116 -23.02 -9.45 -4.78
N SER A 117 -21.96 -8.95 -4.16
CA SER A 117 -20.67 -8.70 -4.80
C SER A 117 -19.51 -9.05 -3.88
N ALA A 118 -18.30 -9.21 -4.44
CA ALA A 118 -17.11 -9.44 -3.63
C ALA A 118 -16.81 -8.23 -2.74
N ALA A 119 -16.50 -8.48 -1.48
CA ALA A 119 -16.13 -7.45 -0.52
C ALA A 119 -14.84 -6.75 -0.98
N TYR A 120 -14.85 -5.41 -0.95
CA TYR A 120 -13.69 -4.62 -1.28
C TYR A 120 -12.49 -5.01 -0.42
N GLY A 121 -11.31 -5.17 -1.04
CA GLY A 121 -10.09 -5.58 -0.34
C GLY A 121 -9.91 -7.09 -0.17
N THR A 122 -10.86 -7.92 -0.62
CA THR A 122 -10.71 -9.38 -0.69
C THR A 122 -10.44 -9.83 -2.14
N PRO A 123 -9.74 -10.96 -2.38
CA PRO A 123 -9.28 -11.95 -1.39
C PRO A 123 -8.02 -11.56 -0.63
N ALA A 124 -7.98 -11.89 0.66
CA ALA A 124 -6.74 -11.88 1.44
C ALA A 124 -6.02 -13.24 1.31
N ARG A 125 -4.69 -13.24 1.34
CA ARG A 125 -3.89 -14.46 1.12
C ARG A 125 -2.81 -14.61 2.18
N ALA A 126 -2.59 -15.84 2.63
CA ALA A 126 -1.47 -16.20 3.48
C ALA A 126 -0.85 -17.52 2.98
N SER A 127 0.47 -17.61 2.97
CA SER A 127 1.19 -18.83 2.57
C SER A 127 1.43 -19.74 3.77
N VAL A 128 1.23 -21.04 3.59
CA VAL A 128 1.56 -22.08 4.57
C VAL A 128 2.51 -23.05 3.93
N LEU A 129 3.64 -23.33 4.58
CA LEU A 129 4.54 -24.40 4.18
C LEU A 129 4.14 -25.69 4.91
N ILE A 130 3.71 -26.69 4.15
CA ILE A 130 3.43 -28.02 4.65
C ILE A 130 4.73 -28.80 4.69
N GLY A 131 5.26 -28.98 5.89
CA GLY A 131 6.48 -29.72 6.13
C GLY A 131 6.23 -31.22 6.19
N ASN A 132 7.10 -32.00 5.55
CA ASN A 132 7.31 -33.40 5.90
C ASN A 132 8.05 -33.39 7.25
N VAL A 133 7.30 -33.50 8.34
CA VAL A 133 7.87 -33.52 9.70
C VAL A 133 8.70 -34.79 9.93
N ASN A 134 9.94 -34.79 9.42
CA ASN A 134 11.01 -35.43 10.16
C ASN A 134 11.31 -34.50 11.33
N ALA A 135 11.10 -34.97 12.56
CA ALA A 135 11.32 -34.20 13.79
C ALA A 135 12.75 -33.58 13.93
N ALA A 136 13.67 -33.91 13.02
CA ALA A 136 15.00 -33.32 12.90
C ALA A 136 15.00 -31.89 12.32
N ASP A 137 14.04 -31.51 11.46
CA ASP A 137 14.00 -30.17 10.85
C ASP A 137 13.26 -29.15 11.73
N ALA A 138 12.42 -29.61 12.67
CA ALA A 138 11.76 -28.77 13.68
C ALA A 138 12.76 -28.11 14.66
N ALA A 139 14.01 -28.58 14.71
CA ALA A 139 15.06 -28.06 15.59
C ALA A 139 15.83 -26.86 14.99
N GLN A 140 15.50 -26.41 13.78
CA GLN A 140 16.17 -25.26 13.14
C GLN A 140 15.34 -23.98 13.08
N GLN A 141 14.15 -23.95 13.68
CA GLN A 141 13.38 -22.71 13.79
C GLN A 141 13.73 -21.95 15.07
N PRO A 142 14.26 -20.70 15.00
CA PRO A 142 14.47 -19.91 16.19
C PRO A 142 13.12 -19.58 16.86
N SER A 143 12.96 -20.05 18.09
CA SER A 143 11.84 -19.70 18.95
C SER A 143 11.85 -18.19 19.23
N ALA A 144 10.71 -17.52 19.02
CA ALA A 144 10.51 -16.09 19.33
C ALA A 144 10.66 -15.75 20.83
N ALA A 145 10.93 -16.74 21.69
CA ALA A 145 11.19 -16.55 23.12
C ALA A 145 12.63 -16.10 23.45
N ASP A 146 13.53 -16.04 22.47
CA ASP A 146 14.92 -15.57 22.66
C ASP A 146 15.25 -14.34 21.78
N ALA A 147 14.23 -13.57 21.39
CA ALA A 147 14.41 -12.31 20.67
C ALA A 147 15.00 -11.23 21.60
N ALA A 148 16.31 -11.31 21.86
CA ALA A 148 17.12 -10.12 22.05
C ALA A 148 16.84 -9.16 20.87
N PRO A 149 16.83 -7.83 21.08
CA PRO A 149 16.52 -6.89 20.01
C PRO A 149 17.43 -7.19 18.83
N ALA A 150 16.83 -7.60 17.71
CA ALA A 150 17.55 -7.82 16.48
C ALA A 150 18.16 -6.47 16.08
N THR A 151 19.42 -6.26 16.45
CA THR A 151 20.28 -5.37 15.69
C THR A 151 20.24 -5.92 14.29
N VAL A 152 19.63 -5.16 13.38
CA VAL A 152 19.62 -5.43 11.95
C VAL A 152 21.08 -5.56 11.55
N SER A 153 21.58 -6.79 11.47
CA SER A 153 22.82 -7.09 10.78
C SER A 153 22.55 -6.72 9.34
N ALA A 154 22.98 -5.52 8.96
CA ALA A 154 22.98 -5.05 7.58
C ALA A 154 24.01 -5.91 6.81
N GLU A 155 23.68 -7.17 6.55
CA GLU A 155 24.45 -8.00 5.64
C GLU A 155 24.05 -7.65 4.21
N THR A 156 24.94 -6.88 3.60
CA THR A 156 25.13 -6.73 2.16
C THR A 156 23.86 -6.35 1.40
N ALA A 157 23.38 -5.13 1.64
CA ALA A 157 22.65 -4.41 0.61
C ALA A 157 23.51 -4.39 -0.66
N SER A 158 23.06 -5.11 -1.69
CA SER A 158 23.71 -5.14 -2.99
C SER A 158 24.09 -3.71 -3.40
N THR A 159 25.38 -3.49 -3.65
CA THR A 159 25.97 -2.18 -3.98
C THR A 159 25.23 -1.48 -5.13
N GLY A 160 24.52 -2.25 -5.97
CA GLY A 160 23.68 -1.77 -7.06
C GLY A 160 22.42 -1.01 -6.63
N LEU A 161 21.76 -1.37 -5.51
CA LEU A 161 20.51 -0.71 -5.10
C LEU A 161 20.76 0.62 -4.39
N ILE A 162 21.88 0.74 -3.67
CA ILE A 162 22.35 2.01 -3.08
C ILE A 162 22.83 2.97 -4.18
N ALA A 163 23.54 2.46 -5.20
CA ALA A 163 23.94 3.28 -6.35
C ALA A 163 22.72 3.79 -7.14
N ALA A 164 21.69 2.97 -7.30
CA ALA A 164 20.46 3.36 -8.00
C ALA A 164 19.69 4.47 -7.25
N THR A 165 19.54 4.36 -5.93
CA THR A 165 18.85 5.41 -5.14
C THR A 165 19.66 6.70 -5.07
N ALA A 166 20.98 6.64 -5.00
CA ALA A 166 21.85 7.82 -5.02
C ALA A 166 21.78 8.55 -6.38
N LEU A 167 21.77 7.82 -7.49
CA LEU A 167 21.59 8.41 -8.83
C LEU A 167 20.23 9.09 -8.98
N LEU A 168 19.14 8.46 -8.53
CA LEU A 168 17.81 9.07 -8.56
C LEU A 168 17.73 10.33 -7.69
N ALA A 169 18.34 10.33 -6.51
CA ALA A 169 18.37 11.48 -5.63
C ALA A 169 19.10 12.67 -6.26
N LEU A 170 20.26 12.43 -6.89
CA LEU A 170 21.03 13.47 -7.58
C LEU A 170 20.29 14.03 -8.80
N LEU A 171 19.60 13.17 -9.55
CA LEU A 171 18.85 13.56 -10.74
C LEU A 171 17.61 14.40 -10.35
N GLY A 172 16.93 14.05 -9.25
CA GLY A 172 15.83 14.83 -8.69
C GLY A 172 16.27 16.23 -8.23
N ILE A 173 17.40 16.33 -7.52
CA ILE A 173 17.96 17.62 -7.08
C ILE A 173 18.37 18.48 -8.27
N GLY A 174 18.97 17.87 -9.31
CA GLY A 174 19.36 18.57 -10.53
C GLY A 174 18.17 19.18 -11.28
N LEU A 175 17.10 18.41 -11.46
CA LEU A 175 15.88 18.89 -12.13
C LEU A 175 15.18 19.99 -11.32
N PHE A 176 15.13 19.85 -9.99
CA PHE A 176 14.54 20.87 -9.11
C PHE A 176 15.35 22.18 -9.13
N GLY A 177 16.68 22.10 -9.06
CA GLY A 177 17.58 23.25 -9.13
C GLY A 177 17.50 23.99 -10.48
N ALA A 178 17.47 23.25 -11.58
CA ALA A 178 17.30 23.82 -12.92
C ALA A 178 15.94 24.54 -13.09
N GLY A 179 14.87 23.94 -12.57
CA GLY A 179 13.53 24.55 -12.56
C GLY A 179 13.50 25.86 -11.76
N LEU A 180 14.10 25.88 -10.57
CA LEU A 180 14.16 27.07 -9.73
C LEU A 180 14.99 28.19 -10.38
N GLY A 181 16.11 27.86 -11.02
CA GLY A 181 16.96 28.83 -11.73
C GLY A 181 16.24 29.52 -12.89
N LEU A 182 15.48 28.76 -13.69
CA LEU A 182 14.67 29.32 -14.79
C LEU A 182 13.54 30.22 -14.25
N PHE A 183 12.91 29.83 -13.14
CA PHE A 183 11.86 30.62 -12.49
C PHE A 183 12.38 31.98 -12.00
N VAL A 184 13.50 32.01 -11.29
CA VAL A 184 14.10 33.26 -10.77
C VAL A 184 14.54 34.19 -11.91
N ARG A 185 15.07 33.64 -13.00
CA ARG A 185 15.46 34.41 -14.20
C ARG A 185 14.26 35.06 -14.89
N GLU A 186 13.13 34.35 -14.96
CA GLU A 186 11.89 34.88 -15.53
C GLU A 186 11.27 36.00 -14.65
N VAL A 187 11.32 35.84 -13.32
CA VAL A 187 10.88 36.87 -12.37
C VAL A 187 11.71 38.16 -12.50
N ARG A 188 13.04 38.06 -12.62
CA ARG A 188 13.90 39.23 -12.82
C ARG A 188 13.68 39.94 -14.15
N ARG A 189 13.43 39.20 -15.23
CA ARG A 189 13.16 39.78 -16.56
C ARG A 189 11.88 40.62 -16.60
N ARG A 190 10.89 40.30 -15.77
CA ARG A 190 9.63 41.08 -15.67
C ARG A 190 9.73 42.35 -14.84
N GLY A 191 10.84 42.55 -14.10
CA GLY A 191 11.09 43.74 -13.28
C GLY A 191 11.77 44.91 -14.02
N ALA A 192 12.34 44.69 -15.21
CA ALA A 192 13.03 45.73 -15.97
C ALA A 192 12.11 46.35 -17.04
N VAL A 193 11.22 47.26 -16.62
CA VAL A 193 10.62 48.24 -17.54
C VAL A 193 11.50 49.50 -17.48
N PRO A 194 12.15 49.92 -18.57
CA PRO A 194 12.96 51.14 -18.57
C PRO A 194 12.07 52.38 -18.38
N ALA A 195 12.54 53.31 -17.54
CA ALA A 195 11.91 54.62 -17.36
C ALA A 195 11.82 55.36 -18.70
N PRO A 196 10.70 56.01 -19.04
CA PRO A 196 10.63 56.85 -20.22
C PRO A 196 11.57 58.07 -20.03
N ALA A 197 12.48 58.24 -20.98
CA ALA A 197 13.36 59.39 -21.07
C ALA A 197 12.52 60.67 -21.23
N GLU A 198 12.70 61.59 -20.30
CA GLU A 198 12.09 62.92 -20.30
C GLU A 198 12.69 63.74 -21.46
N ARG A 199 11.90 63.89 -22.53
CA ARG A 199 12.19 64.85 -23.61
C ARG A 199 11.66 66.23 -23.23
N GLU A 200 12.62 67.13 -23.04
CA GLU A 200 12.58 68.58 -23.25
C GLU A 200 11.64 69.02 -24.39
N ASN A 201 10.64 69.90 -24.11
CA ASN A 201 10.40 71.23 -24.73
C ASN A 201 9.06 71.87 -24.23
N PRO A 202 8.76 73.17 -24.44
CA PRO A 202 8.10 74.05 -23.49
C PRO A 202 6.74 74.54 -24.06
N GLN A 203 6.18 75.61 -23.49
CA GLN A 203 4.90 76.28 -23.82
C GLN A 203 3.68 75.67 -23.10
N ALA A 204 2.83 76.42 -22.38
CA ALA A 204 2.62 77.86 -22.27
C ALA A 204 2.12 78.21 -20.85
#